data_AF-A0A327S7W6-F1
#
_entry.id   AF-A0A327S7W6-F1
#
_cell.length_a   1.000
_cell.length_b   1.000
_cell.length_c   1.000
_cell.angle_alpha   90.00
_cell.angle_beta   90.00
_cell.angle_gamma   90.00
#
_symmetry.space_group_name_H-M   'P 1'
#
loop_
_entity.id
_entity.type
_entity.pdbx_description
1 polymer ?
#
loop_
_entity_poly.entity_id
_entity_poly.type
_entity_poly.pdbx_seq_one_letter_code
_entity_poly.pdbx_strand_id
1 'polypeptide(L)'
;MNNDVYFANRDRVLKHFVNEAIKSGYWIYEPDSKMWYTPEEFLHKYSDRKLNLRDGWLDAFKIMNPLRGLDAADTIVQKINEKKAGFQKKILEYYQSKIK
;
A
#
# COMPACT_ATOMS: atom_id res chain seq x y z
N MET A 1 -17.30 28.51 -4.18
CA MET A 1 -16.21 28.12 -5.10
C MET A 1 -16.86 27.53 -6.36
N ASN A 2 -16.48 27.94 -7.56
CA ASN A 2 -17.01 27.35 -8.80
C ASN A 2 -16.56 25.89 -8.93
N ASN A 3 -17.47 24.98 -9.24
CA ASN A 3 -17.17 23.54 -9.38
C ASN A 3 -16.04 23.28 -10.40
N ASP A 4 -16.00 24.04 -11.49
CA ASP A 4 -14.97 23.88 -12.53
C ASP A 4 -13.56 24.19 -12.02
N VAL A 5 -13.42 25.18 -11.13
CA VAL A 5 -12.13 25.57 -10.54
C VAL A 5 -11.65 24.50 -9.55
N TYR A 6 -12.57 23.90 -8.79
CA TYR A 6 -12.28 22.80 -7.88
C TYR A 6 -11.74 21.56 -8.63
N PHE A 7 -12.43 21.13 -9.70
CA PHE A 7 -11.99 19.99 -10.49
C PHE A 7 -10.66 20.25 -11.23
N ALA A 8 -10.46 21.46 -11.78
CA ALA A 8 -9.20 21.81 -12.42
C ALA A 8 -8.01 21.79 -11.44
N ASN A 9 -8.21 22.28 -10.22
CA ASN A 9 -7.18 22.22 -9.18
C ASN A 9 -6.90 20.77 -8.77
N ARG A 10 -7.94 19.95 -8.54
CA ARG A 10 -7.81 18.53 -8.24
C ARG A 10 -7.00 17.79 -9.32
N ASP A 11 -7.37 17.97 -10.58
CA ASP A 11 -6.71 17.33 -11.72
C ASP A 11 -5.22 17.71 -11.78
N ARG A 12 -4.90 18.97 -11.47
CA ARG A 12 -3.52 19.47 -11.42
C ARG A 12 -2.70 18.84 -10.30
N VAL A 13 -3.23 18.80 -9.08
CA VAL A 13 -2.52 18.23 -7.91
C VAL A 13 -2.31 16.73 -8.09
N LEU A 14 -3.33 16.00 -8.58
CA LEU A 14 -3.22 14.58 -8.89
C LEU A 14 -2.10 14.31 -9.92
N LYS A 15 -2.11 15.04 -11.04
CA LYS A 15 -1.09 14.89 -12.08
C LYS A 15 0.30 15.22 -11.56
N HIS A 16 0.43 16.24 -10.71
CA HIS A 16 1.73 16.58 -10.11
C HIS A 16 2.26 15.42 -9.27
N PHE A 17 1.45 14.90 -8.35
CA PHE A 17 1.82 13.79 -7.47
C PHE A 17 2.19 12.51 -8.24
N VAL A 18 1.40 12.15 -9.25
CA VAL A 18 1.69 11.01 -10.14
C VAL A 18 3.00 11.21 -10.90
N ASN A 19 3.25 12.42 -11.40
CA ASN A 19 4.51 12.72 -12.09
C ASN A 19 5.72 12.65 -11.17
N GLU A 20 5.59 13.02 -9.89
CA GLU A 20 6.65 12.84 -8.91
C GLU A 20 6.99 11.36 -8.69
N ALA A 21 5.97 10.49 -8.63
CA ALA A 21 6.16 9.05 -8.53
C ALA A 21 6.87 8.47 -9.76
N ILE A 22 6.43 8.85 -10.97
CA ILE A 22 7.05 8.43 -12.24
C ILE A 22 8.52 8.87 -12.30
N LYS A 23 8.81 10.14 -12.01
CA LYS A 23 10.19 10.68 -12.06
C LYS A 23 11.11 9.98 -11.05
N SER A 24 10.57 9.56 -9.92
CA SER A 24 11.31 8.85 -8.88
C SER A 24 11.44 7.35 -9.17
N GLY A 25 10.73 6.82 -10.18
CA GLY A 25 10.62 5.38 -10.43
C GLY A 25 9.93 4.62 -9.29
N TYR A 26 9.08 5.30 -8.52
CA TYR A 26 8.44 4.80 -7.30
C TYR A 26 6.94 4.61 -7.49
N TRP A 27 6.34 3.85 -6.58
CA TRP A 27 4.90 3.56 -6.58
C TRP A 27 4.20 4.34 -5.49
N ILE A 28 2.87 4.34 -5.53
CA ILE A 28 2.03 5.06 -4.59
C ILE A 28 1.46 4.05 -3.60
N TYR A 29 1.73 4.27 -2.32
CA TYR A 29 1.31 3.42 -1.21
C TYR A 29 0.26 4.12 -0.36
N GLU A 30 -0.81 3.39 -0.03
CA GLU A 30 -1.87 3.81 0.89
C GLU A 30 -1.67 3.08 2.23
N PRO A 31 -1.17 3.76 3.29
CA PRO A 31 -0.82 3.09 4.54
C PRO A 31 -2.00 2.43 5.26
N ASP A 32 -3.18 3.03 5.18
CA ASP A 32 -4.37 2.56 5.90
C ASP A 32 -4.90 1.25 5.33
N SER A 33 -5.04 1.18 4.00
CA SER A 33 -5.49 -0.03 3.30
C SER A 33 -4.34 -1.01 3.02
N LYS A 34 -3.10 -0.56 3.18
CA LYS A 34 -1.87 -1.25 2.76
C LYS A 34 -1.83 -1.58 1.27
N MET A 35 -2.57 -0.82 0.45
CA MET A 35 -2.60 -1.03 -0.99
C MET A 35 -1.46 -0.29 -1.68
N TRP A 36 -1.00 -0.89 -2.78
CA TRP A 36 -0.04 -0.31 -3.69
C TRP A 36 -0.70 -0.03 -5.02
N TYR A 37 -0.29 1.07 -5.65
CA TYR A 37 -0.72 1.47 -6.98
C TYR A 37 0.51 1.83 -7.79
N THR A 38 0.57 1.38 -9.05
CA THR A 38 1.45 2.04 -10.00
C THR A 38 1.00 3.49 -10.21
N PRO A 39 1.87 4.39 -10.68
CA PRO A 39 1.46 5.75 -11.01
C PRO A 39 0.27 5.81 -11.99
N GLU A 40 0.22 4.88 -12.96
CA GLU A 40 -0.84 4.79 -13.97
C GLU A 40 -2.16 4.29 -13.37
N GLU A 41 -2.13 3.24 -12.54
CA GLU A 41 -3.30 2.74 -11.83
C GLU A 41 -3.91 3.82 -10.94
N PHE A 42 -3.06 4.54 -10.21
CA PHE A 42 -3.48 5.63 -9.34
C PHE A 42 -4.14 6.76 -10.13
N LEU A 43 -3.52 7.20 -11.22
CA LEU A 43 -4.07 8.23 -12.09
C LEU A 43 -5.42 7.79 -12.67
N HIS A 44 -5.51 6.56 -13.17
CA HIS A 44 -6.74 6.03 -13.74
C HIS A 44 -7.87 6.03 -12.69
N LYS A 45 -7.60 5.49 -11.50
CA LYS A 45 -8.57 5.41 -10.41
C LYS A 45 -9.04 6.78 -9.94
N TYR A 46 -8.12 7.70 -9.67
CA TYR A 46 -8.45 8.97 -9.01
C TYR A 46 -8.70 10.14 -9.98
N SER A 47 -8.63 9.93 -11.29
CA SER A 47 -9.03 10.93 -12.29
C SER A 47 -10.55 11.02 -12.49
N ASP A 48 -11.34 10.06 -12.01
CA ASP A 48 -12.79 10.07 -12.15
C ASP A 48 -13.44 11.20 -11.32
N ARG A 49 -14.00 12.19 -12.02
CA ARG A 49 -14.68 13.35 -11.40
C ARG A 49 -15.92 12.96 -10.57
N LYS A 50 -16.48 11.77 -10.76
CA LYS A 50 -17.59 11.25 -9.94
C LYS A 50 -17.15 10.83 -8.54
N LEU A 51 -15.85 10.62 -8.32
CA LEU A 51 -15.33 10.36 -6.99
C LEU A 51 -15.46 11.60 -6.11
N ASN A 52 -16.21 11.44 -5.01
CA ASN A 52 -16.33 12.44 -3.98
C ASN A 52 -15.12 12.36 -3.04
N LEU A 53 -14.02 13.00 -3.45
CA LEU A 53 -12.79 13.08 -2.68
C LEU A 53 -12.82 14.35 -1.81
N ARG A 54 -12.47 14.20 -0.54
CA ARG A 54 -12.36 15.31 0.42
C ARG A 54 -11.13 16.17 0.11
N ASP A 55 -11.13 17.42 0.55
CA ASP A 55 -9.91 18.24 0.52
C ASP A 55 -8.77 17.53 1.29
N GLY A 56 -7.55 17.58 0.74
CA GLY A 56 -6.39 16.90 1.32
C GLY A 56 -6.38 15.38 1.19
N TRP A 57 -7.27 14.77 0.41
CA TRP A 57 -7.32 13.30 0.24
C TRP A 57 -6.00 12.66 -0.19
N LEU A 58 -5.14 13.40 -0.90
CA LEU A 58 -3.81 12.92 -1.33
C LEU A 58 -2.84 12.71 -0.16
N ASP A 59 -3.04 13.37 0.98
CA ASP A 59 -2.16 13.27 2.15
C ASP A 59 -2.19 11.85 2.77
N ALA A 60 -3.22 11.05 2.43
CA ALA A 60 -3.31 9.64 2.80
C ALA A 60 -2.35 8.74 2.01
N PHE A 61 -1.66 9.25 0.98
CA PHE A 61 -0.81 8.46 0.10
C PHE A 61 0.66 8.84 0.21
N LYS A 62 1.55 7.87 -0.04
CA LYS A 62 3.00 8.05 0.03
C LYS A 62 3.65 7.54 -1.24
N ILE A 63 4.59 8.30 -1.79
CA ILE A 63 5.45 7.83 -2.87
C ILE A 63 6.58 7.02 -2.24
N MET A 64 6.68 5.73 -2.59
CA MET A 64 7.60 4.79 -1.96
C MET A 64 8.24 3.85 -2.98
N ASN A 65 9.49 3.46 -2.71
CA ASN A 65 10.18 2.46 -3.51
C ASN A 65 9.47 1.09 -3.37
N PRO A 66 8.91 0.52 -4.45
CA PRO A 66 8.17 -0.73 -4.37
C PRO A 66 9.04 -1.92 -3.96
N LEU A 67 10.34 -1.92 -4.30
CA LEU A 67 11.26 -2.99 -3.91
C LEU A 67 11.45 -3.05 -2.39
N ARG A 68 11.56 -1.89 -1.73
CA ARG A 68 11.58 -1.84 -0.26
C ARG A 68 10.27 -2.33 0.36
N GLY A 69 9.16 -2.11 -0.32
CA GLY A 69 7.86 -2.65 0.08
C GLY A 69 7.83 -4.18 0.02
N LEU A 70 8.39 -4.75 -1.04
CA LEU A 70 8.53 -6.20 -1.21
C LEU A 70 9.42 -6.83 -0.13
N ASP A 71 10.61 -6.25 0.11
CA ASP A 71 11.54 -6.73 1.15
C ASP A 71 10.88 -6.74 2.55
N ALA A 72 10.09 -5.72 2.86
CA ALA A 72 9.35 -5.63 4.11
C ALA A 72 8.27 -6.71 4.22
N ALA A 73 7.57 -7.01 3.12
CA ALA A 73 6.58 -8.09 3.07
C ALA A 73 7.25 -9.46 3.28
N ASP A 74 8.38 -9.71 2.62
CA ASP A 74 9.15 -10.95 2.78
C ASP A 74 9.61 -11.14 4.22
N THR A 75 10.10 -10.08 4.86
CA THR A 75 10.47 -10.10 6.28
C THR A 75 9.30 -10.48 7.18
N ILE A 76 8.08 -9.99 6.88
CA ILE A 76 6.87 -10.33 7.63
C ILE A 76 6.52 -11.82 7.42
N VAL A 77 6.55 -12.29 6.18
CA VAL A 77 6.27 -13.69 5.83
C VAL A 77 7.25 -14.63 6.54
N GLN A 78 8.53 -14.29 6.53
CA GLN A 78 9.56 -15.07 7.23
C GLN A 78 9.24 -15.19 8.73
N LYS A 79 8.92 -14.07 9.40
CA LYS A 79 8.54 -14.07 10.82
C LYS A 79 7.29 -14.91 11.09
N ILE A 80 6.32 -14.93 10.18
CA ILE A 80 5.12 -15.78 10.29
C ILE A 80 5.51 -17.25 10.17
N ASN A 81 6.38 -17.60 9.22
CA ASN A 81 6.86 -18.97 9.04
C ASN A 81 7.65 -19.47 10.25
N GLU A 82 8.51 -18.64 10.84
CA GLU A 82 9.24 -18.95 12.08
C GLU A 82 8.28 -19.23 13.25
N LYS A 83 7.25 -18.39 13.43
CA LYS A 83 6.21 -18.60 14.45
C LYS A 83 5.45 -19.91 14.22
N LYS A 84 5.09 -20.20 12.97
CA LYS A 84 4.40 -21.44 12.59
C LYS A 84 5.25 -22.66 12.91
N ALA A 85 6.54 -22.65 12.53
CA ALA A 85 7.46 -23.75 12.81
C ALA A 85 7.63 -23.98 14.32
N GLY A 86 7.76 -22.90 15.10
CA GLY A 86 7.82 -22.98 16.56
C GLY A 86 6.56 -23.58 17.18
N PHE A 87 5.38 -23.24 16.65
CA PHE A 87 4.12 -23.82 17.11
C PHE A 87 3.99 -25.31 16.74
N GLN A 88 4.37 -25.69 15.51
CA GLN A 88 4.40 -27.09 15.08
C GLN A 88 5.29 -27.94 15.98
N LYS A 89 6.49 -27.44 16.33
CA LYS A 89 7.40 -28.11 17.27
C LYS A 89 6.72 -28.37 18.61
N LYS A 90 6.07 -27.36 19.20
CA LYS A 90 5.34 -27.49 20.47
C LYS A 90 4.24 -28.55 20.42
N ILE A 91 3.49 -28.61 19.32
CA ILE A 91 2.45 -29.64 19.11
C ILE A 91 3.08 -31.03 19.12
N LEU A 92 4.12 -31.25 18.31
CA LEU A 92 4.77 -32.55 18.19
C LEU A 92 5.36 -33.01 19.53
N GLU A 93 6.07 -32.13 20.22
CA GLU A 93 6.64 -32.41 21.55
C GLU A 93 5.56 -32.80 22.57
N TYR A 94 4.43 -32.07 22.59
CA TYR A 94 3.32 -32.37 23.48
C TYR A 94 2.76 -33.77 23.22
N TYR A 95 2.40 -34.10 21.98
CA TYR A 95 1.81 -35.40 21.68
C TYR A 95 2.81 -36.55 21.82
N GLN A 96 4.08 -36.37 21.48
CA GLN A 96 5.13 -37.36 21.74
C GLN A 96 5.28 -37.66 23.24
N SER A 97 5.19 -36.64 24.10
CA SER A 97 5.24 -36.82 25.56
C SER A 97 4.03 -37.54 26.15
N LYS A 98 2.94 -37.73 25.38
CA LYS A 98 1.73 -38.45 25.79
C LYS A 98 1.68 -39.89 25.29
N ILE A 99 2.56 -40.26 24.35
CA ILE A 99 2.69 -41.63 23.81
C ILE A 99 3.71 -42.44 24.65
N LYS A 100 4.63 -41.76 25.33
CA LYS A 100 5.45 -42.34 26.41
C LYS A 100 4.67 -42.39 27.72
#